data_AF-A0A7S3AWP1-F1
#
_entry.id   AF-A0A7S3AWP1-F1
#
_cell.length_a   1.000
_cell.length_b   1.000
_cell.length_c   1.000
_cell.angle_alpha   90.00
_cell.angle_beta   90.00
_cell.angle_gamma   90.00
#
_symmetry.space_group_name_H-M   'P 1'
#
loop_
_entity.id
_entity.type
_entity.pdbx_description
1 polymer ?
#
loop_
_entity_poly.entity_id
_entity_poly.type
_entity_poly.pdbx_seq_one_letter_code
_entity_poly.pdbx_strand_id
1 'polypeptide(L)'
;MNRLSGFVPFLQISKNEHKSEIEKSPKDARTRVYYRHVMAREQALSALTKVLREAGHSLQIEDPKINLIRKYEPKAFGLDVPEPLLVETYIKRADITPVIGWETGRPSVPQFMDMNLHAIRDNSRPRVVLYQFDLSDCMNPSGLLVAYAEAEVKPVCSDFDTFTVGSKGMVYETTPPEQVEIVQRTLAATSDLLANPTSKGWTGRWLDKLKDWHDEGFHVSLPTYGFGDPISYNLIGDVVYTTRACGAVRHGAECFNFYFPQELDDEFLIIWQGFTDPPWQLVKPDRLRQFLIERAKEGYCFPMNPVWPIRDPGWYEVYQALKQSPDGAANLKYWFPPESGLMEKIESMHSQYPNGFVQKPEEKAAGGEPADGGKEDGRSGGPRSMSMMLNLVNGFGTSVKPKGSTTPKATAPPSIPETVAEPAAAPQ
;
A
#
# COMPACT_ATOMS: atom_id res chain seq x y z
N MET A 1 -18.37 17.67 1.90
CA MET A 1 -17.83 16.44 1.26
C MET A 1 -16.37 16.72 0.96
N ASN A 2 -15.45 15.89 1.45
CA ASN A 2 -14.01 16.07 1.24
C ASN A 2 -13.69 15.86 -0.25
N ARG A 3 -12.98 16.80 -0.90
CA ARG A 3 -12.73 16.76 -2.36
C ARG A 3 -11.83 15.61 -2.78
N LEU A 4 -11.01 15.13 -1.83
CA LEU A 4 -10.05 14.05 -2.04
C LEU A 4 -10.60 12.68 -1.65
N SER A 5 -11.85 12.60 -1.19
CA SER A 5 -12.44 11.34 -0.72
C SER A 5 -12.39 10.28 -1.82
N GLY A 6 -11.71 9.17 -1.54
CA GLY A 6 -11.55 8.05 -2.46
C GLY A 6 -10.43 8.19 -3.48
N PHE A 7 -9.69 9.32 -3.52
CA PHE A 7 -8.49 9.47 -4.34
C PHE A 7 -7.23 9.27 -3.49
N VAL A 8 -6.12 8.92 -4.15
CA VAL A 8 -4.80 8.84 -3.51
C VAL A 8 -4.06 10.18 -3.68
N PRO A 9 -3.95 11.01 -2.62
CA PRO A 9 -3.21 12.27 -2.71
C PRO A 9 -1.71 12.00 -2.85
N PHE A 10 -1.05 12.78 -3.69
CA PHE A 10 0.41 12.74 -3.81
C PHE A 10 1.08 13.28 -2.55
N LEU A 11 0.55 14.36 -1.99
CA LEU A 11 1.09 14.97 -0.79
C LEU A 11 0.66 14.17 0.46
N GLN A 12 1.64 13.55 1.13
CA GLN A 12 1.43 12.75 2.36
C GLN A 12 1.97 13.44 3.62
N ILE A 13 2.33 14.71 3.49
CA ILE A 13 2.64 15.58 4.62
C ILE A 13 1.72 16.79 4.65
N SER A 14 1.31 17.19 5.86
CA SER A 14 0.44 18.32 6.13
C SER A 14 1.05 19.33 7.11
N LYS A 15 2.28 19.07 7.59
CA LYS A 15 3.02 20.01 8.43
C LYS A 15 4.24 20.53 7.69
N ASN A 16 4.42 21.85 7.66
CA ASN A 16 5.56 22.49 7.00
C ASN A 16 6.92 22.05 7.58
N GLU A 17 6.98 21.74 8.88
CA GLU A 17 8.19 21.24 9.55
C GLU A 17 8.67 19.89 8.98
N HIS A 18 7.75 19.01 8.59
CA HIS A 18 8.06 17.70 8.01
C HIS A 18 8.71 17.77 6.63
N LYS A 19 8.74 18.94 5.99
CA LYS A 19 9.42 19.11 4.70
C LYS A 19 10.90 18.78 4.79
N SER A 20 11.58 19.05 5.90
CA SER A 20 13.02 18.77 6.03
C SER A 20 13.34 17.28 6.17
N GLU A 21 12.34 16.46 6.49
CA GLU A 21 12.50 15.02 6.70
C GLU A 21 12.35 14.21 5.40
N ILE A 22 11.81 14.81 4.34
CA ILE A 22 11.70 14.19 3.01
C ILE A 22 13.09 14.02 2.40
N GLU A 23 13.32 12.86 1.81
CA GLU A 23 14.51 12.54 1.04
C GLU A 23 14.82 13.57 -0.06
N LYS A 24 16.11 13.71 -0.37
CA LYS A 24 16.55 14.54 -1.50
C LYS A 24 16.25 13.82 -2.82
N SER A 25 15.59 14.52 -3.74
CA SER A 25 15.38 14.04 -5.10
C SER A 25 16.72 13.73 -5.81
N PRO A 26 16.85 12.59 -6.50
CA PRO A 26 17.97 12.34 -7.39
C PRO A 26 18.05 13.41 -8.50
N LYS A 27 19.28 13.73 -8.92
CA LYS A 27 19.55 14.82 -9.89
C LYS A 27 19.02 14.56 -11.29
N ASP A 28 18.93 13.28 -11.64
CA ASP A 28 18.47 12.72 -12.89
C ASP A 28 17.00 12.27 -12.84
N ALA A 29 16.36 12.31 -11.66
CA ALA A 29 14.97 11.91 -11.51
C ALA A 29 14.02 12.86 -12.25
N ARG A 30 13.04 12.27 -12.95
CA ARG A 30 12.02 12.99 -13.71
C ARG A 30 10.66 12.40 -13.44
N THR A 31 9.65 13.25 -13.40
CA THR A 31 8.26 12.86 -13.22
C THR A 31 7.38 13.49 -14.29
N ARG A 32 6.13 13.03 -14.37
CA ARG A 32 5.14 13.53 -15.32
C ARG A 32 3.93 14.01 -14.56
N VAL A 33 3.50 15.24 -14.84
CA VAL A 33 2.27 15.81 -14.28
C VAL A 33 1.31 16.15 -15.40
N TYR A 34 0.04 15.80 -15.22
CA TYR A 34 -1.02 16.03 -16.18
C TYR A 34 -2.07 16.99 -15.64
N TYR A 35 -2.61 17.79 -16.56
CA TYR A 35 -3.64 18.79 -16.30
C TYR A 35 -4.85 18.51 -17.18
N ARG A 36 -6.04 18.88 -16.70
CA ARG A 36 -7.30 18.69 -17.43
C ARG A 36 -7.46 19.62 -18.63
N HIS A 37 -6.84 20.80 -18.58
CA HIS A 37 -6.97 21.83 -19.62
C HIS A 37 -5.60 22.38 -20.04
N VAL A 38 -5.48 22.75 -21.32
CA VAL A 38 -4.25 23.32 -21.88
C VAL A 38 -3.82 24.58 -21.14
N MET A 39 -4.76 25.46 -20.76
CA MET A 39 -4.46 26.70 -20.04
C MET A 39 -3.80 26.43 -18.68
N ALA A 40 -4.27 25.42 -17.94
CA ALA A 40 -3.68 25.02 -16.66
C ALA A 40 -2.25 24.48 -16.85
N ARG A 41 -2.00 23.68 -17.91
CA ARG A 41 -0.64 23.23 -18.25
C ARG A 41 0.29 24.41 -18.55
N GLU A 42 -0.15 25.38 -19.35
CA GLU A 42 0.68 26.54 -19.72
C GLU A 42 0.98 27.44 -18.51
N GLN A 43 0.00 27.65 -17.63
CA GLN A 43 0.21 28.37 -16.37
C GLN A 43 1.24 27.66 -15.49
N ALA A 44 1.11 26.34 -15.33
CA ALA A 44 2.08 25.56 -14.57
C ALA A 44 3.47 25.56 -15.19
N LEU A 45 3.57 25.46 -16.52
CA LEU A 45 4.84 25.56 -17.25
C LEU A 45 5.51 26.91 -16.99
N SER A 46 4.75 28.01 -17.00
CA SER A 46 5.27 29.34 -16.71
C SER A 46 5.79 29.46 -15.27
N ALA A 47 5.02 28.95 -14.30
CA ALA A 47 5.40 28.94 -12.89
C ALA A 47 6.66 28.09 -12.63
N LEU A 48 6.71 26.87 -13.14
CA LEU A 48 7.88 25.98 -13.03
C LEU A 48 9.12 26.59 -13.69
N THR A 49 8.96 27.20 -14.87
CA THR A 49 10.05 27.89 -15.57
C THR A 49 10.59 29.08 -14.78
N LYS A 50 9.71 29.80 -14.05
CA LYS A 50 10.12 30.87 -13.14
C LYS A 50 10.97 30.31 -11.99
N VAL A 51 10.51 29.27 -11.30
CA VAL A 51 11.27 28.63 -10.21
C VAL A 51 12.61 28.08 -10.71
N LEU A 52 12.63 27.45 -11.88
CA LEU A 52 13.85 26.92 -12.49
C LEU A 52 14.89 28.01 -12.77
N ARG A 53 14.45 29.21 -13.21
CA ARG A 53 15.37 30.36 -13.39
C ARG A 53 15.92 30.89 -12.06
N GLU A 54 15.10 30.87 -11.01
CA GLU A 54 15.47 31.39 -9.69
C GLU A 54 16.39 30.44 -8.90
N ALA A 55 16.15 29.13 -8.97
CA ALA A 55 16.81 28.13 -8.13
C ALA A 55 17.45 26.96 -8.89
N GLY A 56 17.43 26.94 -10.23
CA GLY A 56 17.93 25.81 -11.01
C GLY A 56 19.38 25.41 -10.67
N HIS A 57 20.24 26.39 -10.42
CA HIS A 57 21.64 26.16 -10.02
C HIS A 57 21.78 25.45 -8.66
N SER A 58 20.92 25.78 -7.68
CA SER A 58 20.98 25.16 -6.34
C SER A 58 20.33 23.78 -6.30
N LEU A 59 19.40 23.48 -7.22
CA LEU A 59 18.69 22.20 -7.28
C LEU A 59 19.52 21.05 -7.87
N GLN A 60 20.70 21.35 -8.44
CA GLN A 60 21.63 20.34 -8.99
C GLN A 60 20.98 19.41 -10.03
N ILE A 61 20.07 19.94 -10.85
CA ILE A 61 19.34 19.17 -11.88
C ILE A 61 20.27 18.82 -13.05
N GLU A 62 20.30 17.55 -13.46
CA GLU A 62 21.12 17.11 -14.60
C GLU A 62 20.55 17.58 -15.95
N ASP A 63 19.26 17.37 -16.19
CA ASP A 63 18.55 17.87 -17.37
C ASP A 63 17.43 18.85 -16.97
N PRO A 64 17.63 20.17 -17.04
CA PRO A 64 16.66 21.15 -16.58
C PRO A 64 15.47 21.33 -17.53
N LYS A 65 15.43 20.66 -18.69
CA LYS A 65 14.36 20.87 -19.67
C LYS A 65 13.01 20.39 -19.14
N ILE A 66 11.97 21.20 -19.37
CA ILE A 66 10.57 20.83 -19.18
C ILE A 66 9.99 20.49 -20.56
N ASN A 67 9.55 19.25 -20.76
CA ASN A 67 9.05 18.79 -22.06
C ASN A 67 7.52 18.70 -22.06
N LEU A 68 6.89 19.13 -23.16
CA LEU A 68 5.45 18.95 -23.36
C LEU A 68 5.13 17.50 -23.70
N ILE A 69 4.11 16.93 -23.05
CA ILE A 69 3.58 15.61 -23.37
C ILE A 69 2.19 15.78 -23.99
N ARG A 70 2.10 15.44 -25.29
CA ARG A 70 0.86 15.56 -26.06
C ARG A 70 0.11 14.25 -26.30
N LYS A 71 0.68 13.12 -25.84
CA LYS A 71 0.17 11.76 -26.09
C LYS A 71 -1.31 11.58 -25.71
N TYR A 72 -1.77 12.25 -24.66
CA TYR A 72 -3.11 12.07 -24.09
C TYR A 72 -4.08 13.22 -24.44
N GLU A 73 -3.68 14.14 -25.33
CA GLU A 73 -4.55 15.23 -25.76
C GLU A 73 -5.72 14.71 -26.62
N PRO A 74 -6.91 15.32 -26.54
CA PRO A 74 -7.28 16.47 -25.71
C PRO A 74 -7.75 16.08 -24.28
N LYS A 75 -7.65 14.81 -23.89
CA LYS A 75 -8.19 14.31 -22.61
C LYS A 75 -7.32 14.71 -21.41
N ALA A 76 -6.01 14.81 -21.60
CA ALA A 76 -5.06 15.28 -20.59
C ALA A 76 -3.84 15.95 -21.25
N PHE A 77 -3.34 17.02 -20.62
CA PHE A 77 -2.24 17.84 -21.10
C PHE A 77 -1.05 17.67 -20.16
N GLY A 78 0.06 17.08 -20.61
CA GLY A 78 1.15 16.69 -19.71
C GLY A 78 2.42 17.55 -19.80
N LEU A 79 3.18 17.56 -18.71
CA LEU A 79 4.56 18.04 -18.62
C LEU A 79 5.45 16.91 -18.09
N ASP A 80 6.61 16.71 -18.72
CA ASP A 80 7.71 15.91 -18.19
C ASP A 80 8.71 16.87 -17.53
N VAL A 81 8.85 16.77 -16.21
CA VAL A 81 9.55 17.75 -15.36
C VAL A 81 10.66 17.07 -14.56
N PRO A 82 11.80 17.76 -14.30
CA PRO A 82 12.76 17.30 -13.32
C PRO A 82 12.10 17.21 -11.94
N GLU A 83 12.27 16.09 -11.25
CA GLU A 83 11.69 15.89 -9.92
C GLU A 83 12.19 16.91 -8.88
N PRO A 84 13.50 17.27 -8.82
CA PRO A 84 13.97 18.30 -7.89
C PRO A 84 13.23 19.64 -8.07
N LEU A 85 12.86 19.99 -9.30
CA LEU A 85 12.08 21.20 -9.60
C LEU A 85 10.63 21.07 -9.11
N LEU A 86 10.00 19.91 -9.31
CA LEU A 86 8.65 19.67 -8.84
C LEU A 86 8.57 19.70 -7.31
N VAL A 87 9.49 19.03 -6.62
CA VAL A 87 9.58 19.02 -5.14
C VAL A 87 9.82 20.43 -4.60
N GLU A 88 10.75 21.19 -5.19
CA GLU A 88 10.99 22.57 -4.78
C GLU A 88 9.71 23.43 -4.92
N THR A 89 9.02 23.30 -6.06
CA THR A 89 7.89 24.16 -6.40
C THR A 89 6.64 23.81 -5.59
N TYR A 90 6.21 22.54 -5.60
CA TYR A 90 4.95 22.11 -4.98
C TYR A 90 5.10 21.69 -3.52
N ILE A 91 6.30 21.40 -3.02
CA ILE A 91 6.47 20.92 -1.65
C ILE A 91 7.25 21.93 -0.83
N LYS A 92 8.47 22.30 -1.22
CA LYS A 92 9.33 23.14 -0.38
C LYS A 92 8.79 24.56 -0.27
N ARG A 93 8.50 25.22 -1.40
CA ARG A 93 8.03 26.61 -1.45
C ARG A 93 6.56 26.81 -1.13
N ALA A 94 5.70 25.86 -1.51
CA ALA A 94 4.26 25.97 -1.28
C ALA A 94 3.91 25.78 0.20
N ASP A 95 2.94 26.51 0.73
CA ASP A 95 2.36 26.17 2.04
C ASP A 95 1.50 24.91 1.89
N ILE A 96 1.80 23.90 2.71
CA ILE A 96 1.14 22.59 2.68
C ILE A 96 0.19 22.37 3.87
N THR A 97 -0.06 23.42 4.65
CA THR A 97 -1.04 23.36 5.74
C THR A 97 -2.41 23.02 5.16
N PRO A 98 -3.15 22.04 5.71
CA PRO A 98 -4.44 21.62 5.17
C PRO A 98 -5.41 22.79 5.00
N VAL A 99 -5.91 22.95 3.79
CA VAL A 99 -7.00 23.87 3.49
C VAL A 99 -8.32 23.11 3.59
N ILE A 100 -9.37 23.79 4.09
CA ILE A 100 -10.70 23.19 4.24
C ILE A 100 -11.16 22.56 2.93
N GLY A 101 -11.52 21.28 2.98
CA GLY A 101 -11.97 20.48 1.83
C GLY A 101 -10.85 19.77 1.05
N TRP A 102 -9.59 19.98 1.41
CA TRP A 102 -8.40 19.33 0.84
C TRP A 102 -7.67 18.46 1.88
N GLU A 103 -8.32 18.14 2.98
CA GLU A 103 -7.75 17.29 4.02
C GLU A 103 -7.57 15.86 3.49
N THR A 104 -6.46 15.22 3.81
CA THR A 104 -6.25 13.80 3.46
C THR A 104 -6.92 12.85 4.44
N GLY A 105 -7.29 13.34 5.63
CA GLY A 105 -7.73 12.52 6.77
C GLY A 105 -6.62 11.68 7.40
N ARG A 106 -5.38 11.76 6.89
CA ARG A 106 -4.24 10.97 7.37
C ARG A 106 -3.29 11.84 8.20
N PRO A 107 -2.60 11.26 9.20
CA PRO A 107 -1.53 11.95 9.90
C PRO A 107 -0.42 12.33 8.91
N SER A 108 0.30 13.41 9.21
CA SER A 108 1.46 13.80 8.40
C SER A 108 2.63 12.85 8.66
N VAL A 109 3.06 12.11 7.63
CA VAL A 109 4.13 11.10 7.76
C VAL A 109 5.13 11.27 6.61
N PRO A 110 6.36 11.78 6.87
CA PRO A 110 7.38 11.99 5.83
C PRO A 110 7.69 10.73 5.01
N GLN A 111 7.71 9.56 5.66
CA GLN A 111 8.02 8.30 4.99
C GLN A 111 6.99 7.96 3.91
N PHE A 112 5.72 8.30 4.09
CA PHE A 112 4.70 8.13 3.06
C PHE A 112 4.89 9.10 1.88
N MET A 113 5.48 10.28 2.12
CA MET A 113 5.84 11.21 1.05
C MET A 113 7.03 10.68 0.25
N ASP A 114 8.04 10.15 0.91
CA ASP A 114 9.19 9.51 0.26
C ASP A 114 8.73 8.31 -0.58
N MET A 115 7.82 7.50 -0.06
CA MET A 115 7.15 6.46 -0.82
C MET A 115 6.53 7.04 -2.09
N ASN A 116 5.64 8.04 -1.99
CA ASN A 116 5.03 8.63 -3.18
C ASN A 116 6.04 9.20 -4.19
N LEU A 117 7.18 9.73 -3.75
CA LEU A 117 8.27 10.13 -4.63
C LEU A 117 8.92 8.93 -5.32
N HIS A 118 9.16 7.83 -4.62
CA HIS A 118 9.64 6.59 -5.25
C HIS A 118 8.64 6.04 -6.28
N ALA A 119 7.34 6.17 -6.05
CA ALA A 119 6.29 5.71 -6.97
C ALA A 119 6.48 6.26 -8.37
N ILE A 120 6.65 7.58 -8.45
CA ILE A 120 6.70 8.33 -9.71
C ILE A 120 8.06 8.23 -10.40
N ARG A 121 9.10 7.76 -9.69
CA ARG A 121 10.42 7.43 -10.23
C ARG A 121 10.44 6.06 -10.89
N ASP A 122 9.62 5.13 -10.40
CA ASP A 122 9.68 3.74 -10.81
C ASP A 122 9.22 3.54 -12.27
N ASN A 123 9.74 2.49 -12.90
CA ASN A 123 9.39 2.07 -14.25
C ASN A 123 8.24 1.07 -14.26
N SER A 124 7.34 1.18 -13.27
CA SER A 124 6.17 0.34 -13.12
C SER A 124 5.26 0.40 -14.36
N ARG A 125 4.47 -0.66 -14.54
CA ARG A 125 3.45 -0.75 -15.58
C ARG A 125 2.11 -1.09 -14.92
N PRO A 126 1.11 -0.19 -15.01
CA PRO A 126 1.14 1.10 -15.70
C PRO A 126 2.01 2.15 -15.00
N ARG A 127 2.53 3.12 -15.76
CA ARG A 127 3.45 4.12 -15.21
C ARG A 127 2.70 5.02 -14.23
N VAL A 128 3.25 5.16 -13.03
CA VAL A 128 2.74 6.12 -12.04
C VAL A 128 3.14 7.55 -12.44
N VAL A 129 2.17 8.46 -12.42
CA VAL A 129 2.30 9.86 -12.78
C VAL A 129 1.50 10.72 -11.81
N LEU A 130 1.59 12.04 -11.94
CA LEU A 130 0.78 12.98 -11.17
C LEU A 130 -0.35 13.54 -12.02
N TYR A 131 -1.48 13.81 -11.40
CA TYR A 131 -2.63 14.48 -12.02
C TYR A 131 -3.08 15.64 -11.14
N GLN A 132 -3.06 16.86 -11.69
CA GLN A 132 -3.55 18.05 -11.01
C GLN A 132 -5.08 18.09 -11.10
N PHE A 133 -5.72 17.83 -9.96
CA PHE A 133 -7.18 17.74 -9.82
C PHE A 133 -7.84 19.07 -9.52
N ASP A 134 -7.11 20.05 -8.98
CA ASP A 134 -7.64 21.39 -8.78
C ASP A 134 -7.79 22.12 -10.13
N LEU A 135 -9.06 22.39 -10.49
CA LEU A 135 -9.41 23.09 -11.72
C LEU A 135 -9.19 24.60 -11.64
N SER A 136 -9.06 25.14 -10.43
CA SER A 136 -8.97 26.58 -10.19
C SER A 136 -7.53 27.03 -9.99
N ASP A 137 -6.69 26.18 -9.38
CA ASP A 137 -5.28 26.46 -9.14
C ASP A 137 -4.40 25.29 -9.59
N CYS A 138 -3.73 25.46 -10.74
CA CYS A 138 -2.85 24.44 -11.27
C CYS A 138 -1.59 24.21 -10.41
N MET A 139 -1.27 25.12 -9.50
CA MET A 139 -0.11 25.07 -8.61
C MET A 139 -0.47 24.61 -7.18
N ASN A 140 -1.74 24.28 -6.92
CA ASN A 140 -2.16 23.77 -5.61
C ASN A 140 -1.52 22.39 -5.33
N PRO A 141 -0.68 22.25 -4.30
CA PRO A 141 -0.03 20.97 -4.00
C PRO A 141 -0.99 19.91 -3.47
N SER A 142 -2.03 20.32 -2.74
CA SER A 142 -3.07 19.41 -2.27
C SER A 142 -3.96 18.88 -3.40
N GLY A 143 -3.93 19.54 -4.55
CA GLY A 143 -4.61 19.10 -5.77
C GLY A 143 -3.87 18.01 -6.56
N LEU A 144 -2.60 17.72 -6.22
CA LEU A 144 -1.85 16.67 -6.89
C LEU A 144 -2.29 15.29 -6.41
N LEU A 145 -2.79 14.48 -7.34
CA LEU A 145 -3.16 13.09 -7.13
C LEU A 145 -2.14 12.16 -7.77
N VAL A 146 -1.93 11.00 -7.15
CA VAL A 146 -1.29 9.86 -7.83
C VAL A 146 -2.23 9.39 -8.94
N ALA A 147 -1.67 9.07 -10.10
CA ALA A 147 -2.42 8.66 -11.28
C ALA A 147 -1.67 7.59 -12.08
N TYR A 148 -2.38 6.84 -12.91
CA TYR A 148 -1.78 5.92 -13.87
C TYR A 148 -1.90 6.45 -15.30
N ALA A 149 -0.80 6.37 -16.05
CA ALA A 149 -0.76 6.68 -17.46
C ALA A 149 -0.89 5.39 -18.31
N GLU A 150 -2.14 5.03 -18.60
CA GLU A 150 -2.52 3.83 -19.38
C GLU A 150 -2.93 4.23 -20.81
N ALA A 151 -4.10 3.76 -21.26
CA ALA A 151 -4.81 4.29 -22.42
C ALA A 151 -5.27 5.75 -22.19
N GLU A 152 -5.58 6.07 -20.94
CA GLU A 152 -5.89 7.42 -20.46
C GLU A 152 -5.07 7.70 -19.20
N VAL A 153 -4.96 8.98 -18.81
CA VAL A 153 -4.41 9.34 -17.51
C VAL A 153 -5.55 9.47 -16.52
N LYS A 154 -5.57 8.60 -15.51
CA LYS A 154 -6.64 8.58 -14.50
C LYS A 154 -6.03 8.66 -13.11
N PRO A 155 -6.51 9.58 -12.25
CA PRO A 155 -6.19 9.54 -10.83
C PRO A 155 -6.52 8.16 -10.25
N VAL A 156 -5.65 7.70 -9.35
CA VAL A 156 -5.88 6.46 -8.61
C VAL A 156 -6.97 6.73 -7.59
N CYS A 157 -8.00 5.90 -7.64
CA CYS A 157 -8.96 5.77 -6.55
C CYS A 157 -8.57 4.59 -5.67
N SER A 158 -8.91 4.64 -4.39
CA SER A 158 -8.79 3.49 -3.49
C SER A 158 -9.57 2.31 -4.05
N ASP A 159 -8.91 1.17 -4.14
CA ASP A 159 -9.51 -0.13 -4.38
C ASP A 159 -10.06 -0.73 -3.09
N PHE A 160 -10.70 -1.89 -3.21
CA PHE A 160 -11.14 -2.71 -2.09
C PHE A 160 -10.03 -3.68 -1.71
N ASP A 161 -9.45 -3.45 -0.54
CA ASP A 161 -8.50 -4.36 0.06
C ASP A 161 -9.26 -5.61 0.53
N THR A 162 -8.99 -6.74 -0.11
CA THR A 162 -9.68 -7.99 0.25
C THR A 162 -9.18 -8.43 1.62
N PHE A 163 -10.05 -8.50 2.63
CA PHE A 163 -9.61 -8.88 3.97
C PHE A 163 -9.28 -10.39 4.09
N THR A 164 -10.27 -11.24 3.85
CA THR A 164 -10.13 -12.71 3.76
C THR A 164 -11.31 -13.29 2.96
N VAL A 165 -11.18 -14.53 2.49
CA VAL A 165 -12.25 -15.24 1.76
C VAL A 165 -12.57 -16.54 2.48
N GLY A 166 -13.84 -16.67 2.90
CA GLY A 166 -14.36 -17.87 3.55
C GLY A 166 -15.04 -18.83 2.58
N SER A 167 -14.73 -20.12 2.71
CA SER A 167 -15.26 -21.17 1.83
C SER A 167 -15.67 -22.43 2.61
N LYS A 168 -16.51 -23.27 1.99
CA LYS A 168 -16.88 -24.60 2.50
C LYS A 168 -16.40 -25.67 1.54
N GLY A 169 -15.84 -26.75 2.07
CA GLY A 169 -15.42 -27.91 1.27
C GLY A 169 -14.22 -27.65 0.34
N MET A 170 -13.56 -26.49 0.45
CA MET A 170 -12.29 -26.27 -0.24
C MET A 170 -11.16 -26.94 0.52
N VAL A 171 -10.29 -27.62 -0.23
CA VAL A 171 -9.03 -28.17 0.27
C VAL A 171 -7.93 -27.27 -0.27
N TYR A 172 -7.25 -26.56 0.63
CA TYR A 172 -6.20 -25.61 0.26
C TYR A 172 -4.89 -26.32 -0.05
N GLU A 173 -3.98 -25.61 -0.72
CA GLU A 173 -2.61 -26.07 -0.96
C GLU A 173 -1.66 -25.45 0.06
N THR A 174 -0.52 -26.11 0.29
CA THR A 174 0.47 -25.63 1.27
C THR A 174 1.05 -24.28 0.88
N THR A 175 1.11 -23.34 1.83
CA THR A 175 1.81 -22.05 1.68
C THR A 175 3.25 -22.30 1.19
N PRO A 176 3.72 -21.61 0.13
CA PRO A 176 5.06 -21.81 -0.40
C PRO A 176 6.16 -21.62 0.67
N PRO A 177 7.22 -22.45 0.70
CA PRO A 177 8.26 -22.40 1.73
C PRO A 177 8.91 -21.01 1.90
N GLU A 178 9.14 -20.29 0.81
CA GLU A 178 9.68 -18.94 0.83
C GLU A 178 8.75 -17.93 1.53
N GLN A 179 7.43 -18.15 1.47
CA GLN A 179 6.46 -17.34 2.21
C GLN A 179 6.43 -17.72 3.69
N VAL A 180 6.60 -19.01 4.02
CA VAL A 180 6.74 -19.48 5.41
C VAL A 180 7.95 -18.83 6.09
N GLU A 181 9.08 -18.67 5.40
CA GLU A 181 10.25 -17.95 5.92
C GLU A 181 9.94 -16.47 6.22
N ILE A 182 9.18 -15.80 5.35
CA ILE A 182 8.72 -14.43 5.58
C ILE A 182 7.82 -14.36 6.81
N VAL A 183 6.88 -15.30 6.96
CA VAL A 183 6.02 -15.39 8.15
C VAL A 183 6.84 -15.58 9.42
N GLN A 184 7.85 -16.46 9.42
CA GLN A 184 8.71 -16.67 10.58
C GLN A 184 9.44 -15.39 11.01
N ARG A 185 9.98 -14.63 10.06
CA ARG A 185 10.62 -13.33 10.30
C ARG A 185 9.61 -12.29 10.81
N THR A 186 8.42 -12.28 10.23
CA THR A 186 7.31 -11.39 10.62
C THR A 186 6.88 -11.63 12.07
N LEU A 187 6.76 -12.90 12.47
CA LEU A 187 6.45 -13.24 13.86
C LEU A 187 7.62 -12.91 14.81
N ALA A 188 8.87 -13.02 14.37
CA ALA A 188 10.01 -12.58 15.18
C ALA A 188 9.99 -11.06 15.40
N ALA A 189 9.79 -10.27 14.33
CA ALA A 189 9.65 -8.82 14.43
C ALA A 189 8.43 -8.43 15.28
N THR A 190 7.30 -9.12 15.14
CA THR A 190 6.12 -8.92 15.99
C THR A 190 6.46 -9.13 17.46
N SER A 191 7.16 -10.21 17.80
CA SER A 191 7.59 -10.48 19.18
C SER A 191 8.45 -9.35 19.73
N ASP A 192 9.45 -8.87 18.97
CA ASP A 192 10.31 -7.76 19.37
C ASP A 192 9.49 -6.48 19.63
N LEU A 193 8.49 -6.23 18.79
CA LEU A 193 7.65 -5.04 18.91
C LEU A 193 6.75 -5.12 20.15
N LEU A 194 6.18 -6.29 20.44
CA LEU A 194 5.36 -6.50 21.64
C LEU A 194 6.20 -6.41 22.93
N ALA A 195 7.43 -6.92 22.91
CA ALA A 195 8.34 -6.86 24.06
C ALA A 195 8.80 -5.44 24.42
N ASN A 196 8.82 -4.51 23.45
CA ASN A 196 9.44 -3.19 23.61
C ASN A 196 8.46 -2.02 23.32
N PRO A 197 7.36 -1.87 24.09
CA PRO A 197 6.33 -0.87 23.77
C PRO A 197 6.88 0.57 23.84
N THR A 198 6.45 1.39 22.87
CA THR A 198 6.78 2.82 22.74
C THR A 198 5.49 3.63 22.50
N SER A 199 5.58 4.96 22.39
CA SER A 199 4.44 5.82 22.03
C SER A 199 4.11 5.78 20.53
N LYS A 200 4.99 5.24 19.68
CA LYS A 200 4.72 5.08 18.24
C LYS A 200 3.64 4.01 18.01
N GLY A 201 2.72 4.28 17.10
CA GLY A 201 1.75 3.28 16.65
C GLY A 201 2.38 2.12 15.88
N TRP A 202 1.59 1.06 15.63
CA TRP A 202 2.08 -0.17 15.01
C TRP A 202 2.75 0.11 13.66
N THR A 203 2.07 0.85 12.80
CA THR A 203 2.56 1.22 11.47
C THR A 203 3.92 1.91 11.53
N GLY A 204 4.08 2.91 12.40
CA GLY A 204 5.35 3.63 12.55
C GLY A 204 6.49 2.73 13.02
N ARG A 205 6.22 1.82 13.97
CA ARG A 205 7.22 0.88 14.48
C ARG A 205 7.56 -0.21 13.48
N TRP A 206 6.59 -0.65 12.67
CA TRP A 206 6.82 -1.63 11.62
C TRP A 206 7.64 -1.05 10.47
N LEU A 207 7.41 0.22 10.10
CA LEU A 207 8.25 0.92 9.13
C LEU A 207 9.72 0.98 9.58
N ASP A 208 9.98 1.16 10.88
CA ASP A 208 11.35 1.10 11.42
C ASP A 208 11.95 -0.31 11.26
N LYS A 209 11.19 -1.38 11.49
CA LYS A 209 11.63 -2.76 11.22
C LYS A 209 11.92 -3.01 9.73
N LEU A 210 11.11 -2.46 8.84
CA LEU A 210 11.37 -2.58 7.40
C LEU A 210 12.64 -1.84 6.97
N LYS A 211 12.99 -0.72 7.62
CA LYS A 211 14.29 -0.04 7.40
C LYS A 211 15.44 -0.92 7.86
N ASP A 212 15.34 -1.51 9.05
CA ASP A 212 16.37 -2.44 9.56
C ASP A 212 16.58 -3.60 8.58
N TRP A 213 15.49 -4.22 8.11
CA TRP A 213 15.54 -5.31 7.13
C TRP A 213 16.16 -4.88 5.79
N HIS A 214 15.82 -3.68 5.32
CA HIS A 214 16.42 -3.11 4.13
C HIS A 214 17.94 -2.95 4.29
N ASP A 215 18.40 -2.43 5.42
CA ASP A 215 19.81 -2.20 5.71
C ASP A 215 20.60 -3.51 5.87
N GLU A 216 19.92 -4.58 6.27
CA GLU A 216 20.41 -5.96 6.25
C GLU A 216 20.40 -6.61 4.85
N GLY A 217 19.86 -5.93 3.83
CA GLY A 217 19.74 -6.43 2.46
C GLY A 217 18.60 -7.45 2.28
N PHE A 218 17.64 -7.51 3.21
CA PHE A 218 16.47 -8.37 3.10
C PHE A 218 15.39 -7.72 2.24
N HIS A 219 15.26 -8.21 1.01
CA HIS A 219 14.25 -7.77 0.04
C HIS A 219 13.38 -8.94 -0.38
N VAL A 220 12.07 -8.74 -0.31
CA VAL A 220 11.09 -9.76 -0.69
C VAL A 220 10.60 -9.53 -2.11
N SER A 221 10.64 -10.57 -2.94
CA SER A 221 9.99 -10.52 -4.24
C SER A 221 8.48 -10.66 -4.07
N LEU A 222 7.74 -9.56 -4.19
CA LEU A 222 6.29 -9.58 -4.10
C LEU A 222 5.68 -10.23 -5.37
N PRO A 223 4.86 -11.28 -5.24
CA PRO A 223 4.12 -11.83 -6.38
C PRO A 223 3.09 -10.84 -6.93
N THR A 224 2.60 -11.06 -8.15
CA THR A 224 1.70 -10.12 -8.85
C THR A 224 0.47 -9.75 -8.02
N TYR A 225 -0.16 -10.74 -7.39
CA TYR A 225 -1.33 -10.56 -6.52
C TYR A 225 -0.97 -10.71 -5.04
N GLY A 226 0.26 -10.37 -4.64
CA GLY A 226 0.72 -10.55 -3.26
C GLY A 226 0.95 -12.02 -2.88
N PHE A 227 1.12 -12.26 -1.59
CA PHE A 227 1.34 -13.61 -1.04
C PHE A 227 0.02 -14.39 -0.95
N GLY A 228 0.13 -15.70 -0.73
CA GLY A 228 -1.01 -16.60 -0.72
C GLY A 228 -0.59 -18.04 -0.93
N ASP A 229 -1.41 -18.95 -0.41
CA ASP A 229 -1.39 -20.33 -0.89
C ASP A 229 -1.85 -20.38 -2.37
N PRO A 230 -1.46 -21.40 -3.15
CA PRO A 230 -1.80 -21.49 -4.57
C PRO A 230 -3.28 -21.32 -4.91
N ILE A 231 -4.17 -21.84 -4.05
CA ILE A 231 -5.62 -21.79 -4.29
C ILE A 231 -6.16 -20.39 -4.01
N SER A 232 -5.80 -19.80 -2.86
CA SER A 232 -6.18 -18.42 -2.55
C SER A 232 -5.61 -17.42 -3.55
N TYR A 233 -4.36 -17.63 -4.00
CA TYR A 233 -3.70 -16.78 -4.99
C TYR A 233 -4.45 -16.78 -6.34
N ASN A 234 -4.85 -17.96 -6.83
CA ASN A 234 -5.62 -18.08 -8.07
C ASN A 234 -7.01 -17.46 -7.92
N LEU A 235 -7.68 -17.67 -6.79
CA LEU A 235 -8.99 -17.08 -6.51
C LEU A 235 -8.94 -15.54 -6.53
N ILE A 236 -7.93 -14.93 -5.93
CA ILE A 236 -7.74 -13.47 -6.03
C ILE A 236 -7.42 -13.06 -7.47
N GLY A 237 -6.62 -13.84 -8.19
CA GLY A 237 -6.37 -13.60 -9.62
C GLY A 237 -7.65 -13.52 -10.43
N ASP A 238 -8.63 -14.40 -10.16
CA ASP A 238 -9.94 -14.39 -10.79
C ASP A 238 -10.79 -13.15 -10.39
N VAL A 239 -10.71 -12.71 -9.13
CA VAL A 239 -11.39 -11.49 -8.65
C VAL A 239 -10.80 -10.24 -9.32
N VAL A 240 -9.47 -10.11 -9.35
CA VAL A 240 -8.77 -9.00 -10.02
C VAL A 240 -9.11 -9.00 -11.50
N TYR A 241 -9.06 -10.17 -12.16
CA TYR A 241 -9.46 -10.29 -13.55
C TYR A 241 -10.91 -9.85 -13.74
N THR A 242 -11.85 -10.38 -12.95
CA THR A 242 -13.29 -10.07 -13.08
C THR A 242 -13.59 -8.58 -12.88
N THR A 243 -12.88 -7.93 -11.96
CA THR A 243 -13.08 -6.51 -11.65
C THR A 243 -12.21 -5.56 -12.48
N ARG A 244 -11.37 -6.05 -13.41
CA ARG A 244 -10.40 -5.25 -14.16
C ARG A 244 -10.96 -4.03 -14.90
N ALA A 245 -12.24 -4.04 -15.28
CA ALA A 245 -12.88 -2.94 -15.98
C ALA A 245 -13.05 -1.68 -15.10
N CYS A 246 -13.29 -1.86 -13.80
CA CYS A 246 -13.34 -0.77 -12.82
C CYS A 246 -12.10 -0.72 -11.92
N GLY A 247 -11.36 -1.82 -11.83
CA GLY A 247 -10.21 -2.00 -10.95
C GLY A 247 -10.58 -1.91 -9.48
N ALA A 248 -11.71 -2.51 -9.11
CA ALA A 248 -12.21 -2.51 -7.74
C ALA A 248 -11.36 -3.37 -6.79
N VAL A 249 -10.68 -4.41 -7.28
CA VAL A 249 -9.70 -5.19 -6.50
C VAL A 249 -8.45 -5.33 -7.35
N ARG A 250 -7.28 -5.08 -6.76
CA ARG A 250 -6.02 -5.07 -7.52
C ARG A 250 -4.90 -5.93 -6.94
N HIS A 251 -5.05 -6.40 -5.70
CA HIS A 251 -4.03 -7.20 -5.02
C HIS A 251 -4.59 -8.31 -4.14
N GLY A 252 -3.65 -9.04 -3.52
CA GLY A 252 -3.86 -10.13 -2.57
C GLY A 252 -4.64 -9.75 -1.34
N ALA A 253 -5.13 -10.76 -0.65
CA ALA A 253 -5.89 -10.55 0.58
C ALA A 253 -4.98 -10.22 1.78
N GLU A 254 -5.47 -9.38 2.69
CA GLU A 254 -4.74 -8.92 3.89
C GLU A 254 -4.37 -10.06 4.85
N CYS A 255 -5.14 -11.15 4.84
CA CYS A 255 -4.79 -12.39 5.54
C CYS A 255 -3.43 -13.00 5.11
N PHE A 256 -2.91 -12.62 3.94
CA PHE A 256 -1.59 -13.00 3.44
C PHE A 256 -0.60 -11.84 3.39
N ASN A 257 -0.93 -10.66 3.93
CA ASN A 257 0.00 -9.54 3.99
C ASN A 257 1.10 -9.78 5.05
N PHE A 258 2.04 -10.67 4.73
CA PHE A 258 3.08 -11.15 5.63
C PHE A 258 4.20 -10.13 5.80
N TYR A 259 4.55 -9.40 4.73
CA TYR A 259 5.69 -8.48 4.78
C TYR A 259 5.36 -7.15 5.47
N PHE A 260 4.11 -6.69 5.39
CA PHE A 260 3.65 -5.46 6.02
C PHE A 260 2.27 -5.62 6.68
N PRO A 261 2.13 -6.42 7.76
CA PRO A 261 0.85 -6.61 8.44
C PRO A 261 0.29 -5.28 8.93
N GLN A 262 -0.69 -4.72 8.22
CA GLN A 262 -1.28 -3.42 8.51
C GLN A 262 -2.20 -3.44 9.74
N GLU A 263 -2.42 -2.28 10.35
CA GLU A 263 -3.48 -2.10 11.35
C GLU A 263 -4.83 -2.40 10.71
N LEU A 264 -5.73 -3.01 11.48
CA LEU A 264 -7.06 -3.36 10.99
C LEU A 264 -7.95 -2.11 10.90
N ASP A 265 -8.76 -2.04 9.85
CA ASP A 265 -9.74 -0.97 9.69
C ASP A 265 -10.83 -0.99 10.76
N ASP A 266 -11.55 0.12 10.90
CA ASP A 266 -12.66 0.30 11.83
C ASP A 266 -14.03 -0.10 11.25
N GLU A 267 -14.08 -0.38 9.95
CA GLU A 267 -15.27 -0.83 9.23
C GLU A 267 -14.90 -1.85 8.14
N PHE A 268 -15.72 -2.89 8.00
CA PHE A 268 -15.53 -3.97 7.02
C PHE A 268 -16.79 -4.22 6.23
N LEU A 269 -16.63 -4.54 4.94
CA LEU A 269 -17.71 -5.01 4.08
C LEU A 269 -17.74 -6.54 4.06
N ILE A 270 -18.81 -7.14 4.57
CA ILE A 270 -19.05 -8.59 4.43
C ILE A 270 -19.98 -8.80 3.25
N ILE A 271 -19.58 -9.63 2.28
CA ILE A 271 -20.43 -10.14 1.20
C ILE A 271 -20.71 -11.61 1.50
N TRP A 272 -21.99 -11.97 1.64
CA TRP A 272 -22.37 -13.34 2.01
C TRP A 272 -23.73 -13.73 1.46
N GLN A 273 -23.82 -14.94 0.90
CA GLN A 273 -25.06 -15.48 0.32
C GLN A 273 -26.22 -15.62 1.32
N GLY A 274 -25.94 -15.60 2.63
CA GLY A 274 -26.96 -15.64 3.68
C GLY A 274 -27.61 -14.28 3.96
N PHE A 275 -27.09 -13.18 3.39
CA PHE A 275 -27.74 -11.88 3.45
C PHE A 275 -28.81 -11.72 2.37
N THR A 276 -29.86 -10.96 2.68
CA THR A 276 -30.93 -10.54 1.75
C THR A 276 -30.54 -9.25 1.04
N ASP A 277 -31.14 -8.92 -0.10
CA ASP A 277 -30.83 -7.70 -0.88
C ASP A 277 -30.76 -6.40 -0.02
N PRO A 278 -29.57 -5.75 0.11
CA PRO A 278 -28.31 -6.04 -0.59
C PRO A 278 -27.54 -7.23 0.01
N PRO A 279 -26.84 -8.05 -0.81
CA PRO A 279 -26.12 -9.26 -0.35
C PRO A 279 -24.83 -8.96 0.44
N TRP A 280 -24.76 -7.78 1.06
CA TRP A 280 -23.61 -7.27 1.79
C TRP A 280 -24.01 -6.42 2.99
N GLN A 281 -23.12 -6.32 3.98
CA GLN A 281 -23.29 -5.49 5.18
C GLN A 281 -21.97 -4.84 5.58
N LEU A 282 -22.03 -3.56 5.98
CA LEU A 282 -20.94 -2.88 6.66
C LEU A 282 -20.99 -3.20 8.16
N VAL A 283 -19.85 -3.60 8.73
CA VAL A 283 -19.76 -4.01 10.13
C VAL A 283 -18.50 -3.48 10.80
N LYS A 284 -18.57 -3.30 12.12
CA LYS A 284 -17.42 -3.00 12.97
C LYS A 284 -16.58 -4.26 13.27
N PRO A 285 -15.31 -4.12 13.70
CA PRO A 285 -14.43 -5.23 14.00
C PRO A 285 -15.05 -6.32 14.89
N ASP A 286 -15.74 -5.94 15.98
CA ASP A 286 -16.34 -6.90 16.92
C ASP A 286 -17.38 -7.79 16.25
N ARG A 287 -18.20 -7.19 15.38
CA ARG A 287 -19.23 -7.92 14.64
C ARG A 287 -18.63 -8.79 13.55
N LEU A 288 -17.56 -8.34 12.88
CA LEU A 288 -16.80 -9.17 11.93
C LEU A 288 -16.25 -10.42 12.63
N ARG A 289 -15.58 -10.27 13.78
CA ARG A 289 -15.01 -11.41 14.52
C ARG A 289 -16.10 -12.40 14.94
N GLN A 290 -17.22 -11.90 15.46
CA GLN A 290 -18.36 -12.76 15.79
C GLN A 290 -18.88 -13.52 14.56
N PHE A 291 -19.04 -12.83 13.43
CA PHE A 291 -19.48 -13.44 12.18
C PHE A 291 -18.53 -14.56 11.74
N LEU A 292 -17.21 -14.31 11.76
CA LEU A 292 -16.19 -15.31 11.41
C LEU A 292 -16.22 -16.53 12.34
N ILE A 293 -16.38 -16.33 13.65
CA ILE A 293 -16.52 -17.43 14.63
C ILE A 293 -17.76 -18.27 14.36
N GLU A 294 -18.91 -17.64 14.06
CA GLU A 294 -20.15 -18.34 13.71
C GLU A 294 -19.98 -19.15 12.42
N ARG A 295 -19.35 -18.56 11.38
CA ARG A 295 -19.09 -19.26 10.12
C ARG A 295 -18.10 -20.42 10.28
N ALA A 296 -17.07 -20.29 11.12
CA ALA A 296 -16.15 -21.39 11.43
C ALA A 296 -16.89 -22.60 12.03
N LYS A 297 -17.83 -22.36 12.96
CA LYS A 297 -18.69 -23.41 13.54
C LYS A 297 -19.60 -24.09 12.53
N GLU A 298 -19.97 -23.38 11.47
CA GLU A 298 -20.76 -23.92 10.36
C GLU A 298 -19.93 -24.67 9.33
N GLY A 299 -18.60 -24.79 9.51
CA GLY A 299 -17.69 -25.47 8.59
C GLY A 299 -17.10 -24.58 7.50
N TYR A 300 -17.19 -23.25 7.62
CA TYR A 300 -16.41 -22.36 6.76
C TYR A 300 -14.95 -22.33 7.23
N CYS A 301 -14.02 -22.34 6.27
CA CYS A 301 -12.60 -22.10 6.48
C CYS A 301 -12.20 -20.80 5.81
N PHE A 302 -11.29 -20.06 6.41
CA PHE A 302 -10.72 -18.84 5.84
C PHE A 302 -9.28 -18.66 6.35
N PRO A 303 -8.35 -18.22 5.48
CA PRO A 303 -7.00 -17.89 5.91
C PRO A 303 -6.99 -16.69 6.86
N MET A 304 -6.03 -16.69 7.78
CA MET A 304 -5.83 -15.62 8.75
C MET A 304 -4.37 -15.17 8.70
N ASN A 305 -4.14 -13.87 8.86
CA ASN A 305 -2.77 -13.39 9.05
C ASN A 305 -2.26 -13.91 10.40
N PRO A 306 -1.03 -14.48 10.47
CA PRO A 306 -0.47 -15.04 11.70
C PRO A 306 -0.23 -13.99 12.79
N VAL A 307 -0.17 -12.70 12.44
CA VAL A 307 -0.01 -11.59 13.38
C VAL A 307 -1.31 -11.27 14.12
N TRP A 308 -2.48 -11.40 13.47
CA TRP A 308 -3.77 -11.01 14.05
C TRP A 308 -4.07 -11.65 15.41
N PRO A 309 -3.98 -12.99 15.60
CA PRO A 309 -4.27 -13.62 16.89
C PRO A 309 -3.31 -13.20 18.02
N ILE A 310 -2.19 -12.56 17.70
CA ILE A 310 -1.19 -12.13 18.67
C ILE A 310 -1.34 -10.63 18.95
N ARG A 311 -1.45 -9.83 17.90
CA ARG A 311 -1.44 -8.36 17.96
C ARG A 311 -2.79 -7.79 18.36
N ASP A 312 -3.87 -8.34 17.82
CA ASP A 312 -5.18 -7.69 17.82
C ASP A 312 -6.15 -8.37 18.81
N PRO A 313 -6.65 -7.65 19.83
CA PRO A 313 -7.59 -8.22 20.79
C PRO A 313 -8.84 -8.84 20.13
N GLY A 314 -9.23 -10.02 20.59
CA GLY A 314 -10.40 -10.74 20.09
C GLY A 314 -10.15 -11.64 18.86
N TRP A 315 -8.99 -11.52 18.19
CA TRP A 315 -8.68 -12.32 17.00
C TRP A 315 -8.15 -13.72 17.31
N TYR A 316 -7.61 -13.92 18.51
CA TYR A 316 -7.21 -15.24 18.97
C TYR A 316 -8.41 -16.19 19.09
N GLU A 317 -9.57 -15.67 19.49
CA GLU A 317 -10.83 -16.41 19.57
C GLU A 317 -11.32 -16.86 18.19
N VAL A 318 -11.09 -16.05 17.15
CA VAL A 318 -11.37 -16.42 15.75
C VAL A 318 -10.45 -17.57 15.32
N TYR A 319 -9.15 -17.46 15.64
CA TYR A 319 -8.17 -18.51 15.38
C TYR A 319 -8.52 -19.82 16.10
N GLN A 320 -8.90 -19.76 17.38
CA GLN A 320 -9.34 -20.92 18.15
C GLN A 320 -10.60 -21.55 17.56
N ALA A 321 -11.57 -20.75 17.10
CA ALA A 321 -12.78 -21.26 16.46
C ALA A 321 -12.46 -22.06 15.17
N LEU A 322 -11.54 -21.56 14.34
CA LEU A 322 -11.04 -22.32 13.18
C LEU A 322 -10.36 -23.62 13.60
N LYS A 323 -9.45 -23.55 14.59
CA LYS A 323 -8.69 -24.70 15.08
C LYS A 323 -9.56 -25.79 15.72
N GLN A 324 -10.71 -25.43 16.29
CA GLN A 324 -11.66 -26.37 16.88
C GLN A 324 -12.64 -26.96 15.87
N SER A 325 -12.85 -26.31 14.72
CA SER A 325 -13.67 -26.83 13.63
C SER A 325 -12.92 -27.92 12.84
N PRO A 326 -13.53 -29.05 12.46
CA PRO A 326 -12.84 -30.11 11.71
C PRO A 326 -12.23 -29.61 10.40
N ASP A 327 -12.99 -28.85 9.61
CA ASP A 327 -12.54 -28.32 8.32
C ASP A 327 -11.48 -27.22 8.52
N GLY A 328 -11.65 -26.35 9.52
CA GLY A 328 -10.70 -25.27 9.82
C GLY A 328 -9.36 -25.83 10.32
N ALA A 329 -9.37 -26.81 11.23
CA ALA A 329 -8.17 -27.49 11.69
C ALA A 329 -7.44 -28.19 10.55
N ALA A 330 -8.19 -28.84 9.66
CA ALA A 330 -7.63 -29.50 8.47
C ALA A 330 -7.00 -28.49 7.50
N ASN A 331 -7.55 -27.29 7.37
CA ASN A 331 -7.03 -26.26 6.46
C ASN A 331 -5.90 -25.40 7.05
N LEU A 332 -5.89 -25.19 8.38
CA LEU A 332 -4.82 -24.45 9.06
C LEU A 332 -3.43 -25.05 8.81
N LYS A 333 -3.32 -26.37 8.65
CA LYS A 333 -2.04 -27.05 8.34
C LYS A 333 -1.48 -26.69 6.96
N TYR A 334 -2.31 -26.20 6.03
CA TYR A 334 -1.84 -25.76 4.72
C TYR A 334 -1.30 -24.34 4.78
N TRP A 335 -1.99 -23.46 5.51
CA TRP A 335 -1.54 -22.08 5.72
C TRP A 335 -0.33 -21.98 6.66
N PHE A 336 -0.31 -22.84 7.68
CA PHE A 336 0.73 -22.96 8.71
C PHE A 336 1.23 -24.41 8.79
N PRO A 337 2.16 -24.81 7.90
CA PRO A 337 2.65 -26.19 7.85
C PRO A 337 3.19 -26.67 9.20
N PRO A 338 2.79 -27.85 9.71
CA PRO A 338 3.18 -28.28 11.07
C PRO A 338 4.70 -28.30 11.30
N GLU A 339 5.47 -28.69 10.29
CA GLU A 339 6.94 -28.71 10.33
C GLU A 339 7.58 -27.32 10.50
N SER A 340 6.84 -26.25 10.21
CA SER A 340 7.32 -24.88 10.35
C SER A 340 7.27 -24.35 11.79
N GLY A 341 6.54 -25.03 12.68
CA GLY A 341 6.34 -24.61 14.08
C GLY A 341 5.52 -23.31 14.24
N LEU A 342 4.87 -22.84 13.18
CA LEU A 342 4.18 -21.55 13.17
C LEU A 342 2.98 -21.52 14.12
N MET A 343 2.19 -22.61 14.19
CA MET A 343 1.02 -22.66 15.08
C MET A 343 1.44 -22.63 16.55
N GLU A 344 2.47 -23.39 16.93
CA GLU A 344 3.03 -23.40 18.28
C GLU A 344 3.59 -22.02 18.66
N LYS A 345 4.23 -21.33 17.70
CA LYS A 345 4.73 -19.97 17.89
C LYS A 345 3.60 -18.97 18.12
N ILE A 346 2.51 -19.04 17.35
CA ILE A 346 1.33 -18.19 17.54
C ILE A 346 0.74 -18.40 18.95
N GLU A 347 0.55 -19.65 19.36
CA GLU A 347 0.02 -20.00 20.68
C GLU A 347 0.91 -19.49 21.84
N SER A 348 2.22 -19.70 21.70
CA SER A 348 3.20 -19.25 22.70
C SER A 348 3.25 -17.73 22.80
N MET A 349 3.23 -17.01 21.66
CA MET A 349 3.27 -15.56 21.65
C MET A 349 1.98 -14.94 22.18
N HIS A 350 0.80 -15.48 21.82
CA HIS A 350 -0.46 -15.01 22.40
C HIS A 350 -0.48 -15.20 23.93
N SER A 351 0.00 -16.36 24.41
CA SER A 351 0.10 -16.62 25.86
C SER A 351 1.04 -15.63 26.57
N GLN A 352 2.14 -15.23 25.93
CA GLN A 352 3.10 -14.26 26.46
C GLN A 352 2.57 -12.82 26.39
N TYR A 353 1.78 -12.49 25.37
CA TYR A 353 1.26 -11.15 25.11
C TYR A 353 -0.28 -11.18 24.96
N PRO A 354 -1.04 -11.52 26.02
CA PRO A 354 -2.49 -11.76 25.92
C PRO A 354 -3.31 -10.51 25.56
N ASN A 355 -2.76 -9.32 25.82
CA ASN A 355 -3.38 -8.05 25.47
C ASN A 355 -2.93 -7.52 24.09
N GLY A 356 -2.09 -8.28 23.39
CA GLY A 356 -1.52 -7.90 22.11
C GLY A 356 -0.72 -6.60 22.14
N PHE A 357 -0.87 -5.80 21.08
CA PHE A 357 -0.12 -4.56 20.92
C PHE A 357 -0.65 -3.43 21.81
N VAL A 358 0.24 -2.82 22.57
CA VAL A 358 -0.06 -1.69 23.46
C VAL A 358 0.91 -0.55 23.20
N GLN A 359 0.37 0.65 23.01
CA GLN A 359 1.16 1.89 22.96
C GLN A 359 1.40 2.41 24.38
N LYS A 360 2.61 2.89 24.65
CA LYS A 360 2.85 3.66 25.89
C LYS A 360 2.21 5.04 25.74
N PRO A 361 1.62 5.60 26.81
CA PRO A 361 1.30 7.01 26.83
C PRO A 361 2.55 7.83 26.48
N GLU A 362 2.40 8.87 25.66
CA GLU A 362 3.47 9.86 25.54
C GLU A 362 3.77 10.40 26.94
N GLU A 363 5.02 10.23 27.39
CA GLU A 363 5.51 10.95 28.55
C GLU A 363 5.42 12.43 28.19
N LYS A 364 4.36 13.10 28.65
CA LYS A 364 4.28 14.56 28.57
C LYS A 364 5.54 15.06 29.25
N ALA A 365 6.47 15.60 28.46
CA ALA A 365 7.68 16.20 28.97
C ALA A 365 7.26 17.15 30.09
N ALA A 366 7.56 16.78 31.34
CA ALA A 366 7.36 17.65 32.47
C ALA A 366 8.15 18.91 32.15
N GLY A 367 7.45 20.06 32.12
CA GLY A 367 7.97 21.33 31.60
C GLY A 367 9.42 21.57 32.03
N GLY A 368 10.34 21.36 31.09
CA GLY A 368 11.75 21.65 31.23
C GLY A 368 12.06 22.93 30.48
N GLU A 369 12.57 23.92 31.21
CA GLU A 369 13.16 25.15 30.67
C GLU A 369 14.19 24.87 29.56
N PRO A 370 14.40 25.81 28.63
CA PRO A 370 15.24 25.58 27.45
C PRO A 370 16.71 25.41 27.87
N ALA A 371 17.24 24.19 27.67
CA ALA A 371 18.67 23.93 27.78
C ALA A 371 19.36 24.15 26.44
N ASP A 372 20.40 24.98 26.53
CA ASP A 372 21.29 25.49 25.50
C ASP A 372 22.17 24.39 24.85
N GLY A 373 22.29 24.49 23.52
CA GLY A 373 23.46 24.16 22.70
C GLY A 373 24.21 22.84 22.93
N GLY A 374 23.86 21.79 22.17
CA GLY A 374 24.68 20.59 21.97
C GLY A 374 24.86 20.25 20.49
N LYS A 375 26.10 20.28 20.00
CA LYS A 375 26.52 19.92 18.63
C LYS A 375 26.29 18.43 18.35
N GLU A 376 25.67 18.10 17.22
CA GLU A 376 25.63 16.74 16.67
C GLU A 376 26.62 16.55 15.52
N ASP A 377 27.43 15.50 15.64
CA ASP A 377 28.42 15.04 14.67
C ASP A 377 27.76 14.23 13.54
N GLY A 378 28.17 14.53 12.31
CA GLY A 378 27.65 13.94 11.10
C GLY A 378 28.17 12.53 10.81
N ARG A 379 27.23 11.62 10.52
CA ARG A 379 27.46 10.45 9.66
C ARG A 379 26.35 10.38 8.61
N SER A 380 26.66 10.88 7.42
CA SER A 380 25.80 10.82 6.24
C SER A 380 26.03 9.51 5.49
N GLY A 381 25.21 8.49 5.77
CA GLY A 381 24.96 7.38 4.85
C GLY A 381 23.91 7.82 3.85
N GLY A 382 24.24 7.86 2.56
CA GLY A 382 23.30 8.25 1.50
C GLY A 382 22.26 7.15 1.23
N PRO A 383 20.97 7.47 1.04
CA PRO A 383 19.94 6.45 0.84
C PRO A 383 19.86 6.01 -0.63
N ARG A 384 19.81 4.68 -0.84
CA ARG A 384 19.45 4.04 -2.11
C ARG A 384 18.22 3.14 -1.87
N SER A 385 17.12 3.53 -2.51
CA SER A 385 16.00 2.72 -3.03
C SER A 385 15.02 2.01 -2.07
N MET A 386 14.01 2.75 -1.61
CA MET A 386 12.80 2.29 -0.89
C MET A 386 11.63 1.87 -1.83
N SER A 387 11.90 1.51 -3.10
CA SER A 387 10.87 1.38 -4.16
C SER A 387 9.89 0.20 -4.01
N MET A 388 10.16 -0.77 -3.12
CA MET A 388 9.30 -1.94 -2.92
C MET A 388 8.09 -1.67 -2.00
N MET A 389 8.12 -0.66 -1.14
CA MET A 389 7.02 -0.40 -0.18
C MET A 389 5.71 0.00 -0.85
N LEU A 390 5.77 0.59 -2.05
CA LEU A 390 4.59 0.99 -2.82
C LEU A 390 3.72 -0.18 -3.26
N ASN A 391 4.35 -1.32 -3.49
CA ASN A 391 3.68 -2.49 -3.99
C ASN A 391 2.79 -3.13 -2.91
N LEU A 392 3.11 -2.89 -1.63
CA LEU A 392 2.36 -3.37 -0.47
C LEU A 392 1.39 -2.35 0.12
N VAL A 393 1.66 -1.03 0.01
CA VAL A 393 0.73 0.00 0.50
C VAL A 393 -0.28 0.43 -0.57
N ASN A 394 0.02 0.21 -1.85
CA ASN A 394 -0.85 0.53 -2.99
C ASN A 394 -1.05 -0.65 -3.97
N GLY A 395 -0.80 -1.89 -3.53
CA GLY A 395 -1.34 -3.08 -4.20
C GLY A 395 -0.84 -3.48 -5.59
N PHE A 396 0.46 -3.42 -5.92
CA PHE A 396 0.94 -3.92 -7.23
C PHE A 396 2.36 -4.42 -7.27
N GLY A 397 2.63 -5.62 -7.79
CA GLY A 397 3.98 -6.15 -7.97
C GLY A 397 4.78 -5.57 -9.15
N THR A 398 6.09 -5.40 -8.98
CA THR A 398 7.06 -5.23 -10.09
C THR A 398 7.78 -6.56 -10.36
N SER A 399 7.58 -7.14 -11.54
CA SER A 399 8.36 -8.29 -12.01
C SER A 399 9.75 -7.83 -12.48
N VAL A 400 10.78 -7.98 -11.63
CA VAL A 400 12.18 -7.93 -12.07
C VAL A 400 12.61 -9.35 -12.45
N LYS A 401 12.89 -9.60 -13.73
CA LYS A 401 13.46 -10.88 -14.17
C LYS A 401 14.89 -11.03 -13.60
N PRO A 402 15.20 -12.10 -12.84
CA PRO A 402 16.58 -12.39 -12.49
C PRO A 402 17.34 -12.82 -13.76
N LYS A 403 18.52 -12.23 -13.97
CA LYS A 403 19.50 -12.75 -14.93
C LYS A 403 20.08 -14.04 -14.38
N GLY A 404 19.80 -15.16 -15.07
CA GLY A 404 20.54 -16.41 -14.90
C GLY A 404 19.96 -17.36 -13.86
N SER A 405 18.88 -18.05 -14.19
CA SER A 405 18.50 -19.32 -13.56
C SER A 405 17.76 -20.16 -14.60
N THR A 406 18.35 -21.30 -14.96
CA THR A 406 17.73 -22.30 -15.83
C THR A 406 16.86 -23.21 -14.97
N THR A 407 15.55 -22.93 -14.93
CA THR A 407 14.53 -23.85 -14.42
C THR A 407 13.55 -24.23 -15.53
N PRO A 408 12.90 -25.41 -15.45
CA PRO A 408 12.23 -26.05 -16.60
C PRO A 408 10.96 -25.30 -17.02
N LYS A 409 10.71 -25.27 -18.34
CA LYS A 409 9.51 -24.69 -18.95
C LYS A 409 8.24 -25.29 -18.34
N ALA A 410 7.49 -24.48 -17.58
CA ALA A 410 6.07 -24.70 -17.37
C ALA A 410 5.34 -24.53 -18.71
N THR A 411 4.55 -25.53 -19.09
CA THR A 411 3.68 -25.51 -20.26
C THR A 411 2.63 -24.40 -20.12
N ALA A 412 2.56 -23.53 -21.13
CA ALA A 412 1.55 -22.48 -21.21
C ALA A 412 0.13 -23.08 -21.26
N PRO A 413 -0.87 -22.46 -20.61
CA PRO A 413 -2.26 -22.84 -20.78
C PRO A 413 -2.73 -22.59 -22.23
N PRO A 414 -3.71 -23.36 -22.72
CA PRO A 414 -4.17 -23.28 -24.10
C PRO A 414 -4.85 -21.94 -24.39
N SER A 415 -4.49 -21.35 -25.54
CA SER A 415 -5.15 -20.18 -26.12
C SER A 415 -6.59 -20.51 -26.54
N ILE A 416 -7.56 -19.77 -26.00
CA ILE A 416 -8.98 -19.85 -26.38
C ILE A 416 -9.23 -18.87 -27.54
N PRO A 417 -9.98 -19.26 -28.59
CA PRO A 417 -10.19 -18.42 -29.78
C PRO A 417 -11.07 -17.19 -29.48
N GLU A 418 -10.62 -16.03 -29.95
CA GLU A 418 -11.39 -14.79 -30.02
C GLU A 418 -12.53 -14.94 -31.04
N THR A 419 -13.73 -15.27 -30.58
CA THR A 419 -14.97 -14.86 -31.23
C THR A 419 -16.06 -14.71 -30.17
N VAL A 420 -16.39 -13.47 -29.82
CA VAL A 420 -17.66 -13.15 -29.14
C VAL A 420 -18.36 -12.13 -30.02
N ALA A 421 -19.48 -12.56 -30.59
CA ALA A 421 -20.37 -11.74 -31.38
C ALA A 421 -21.07 -10.69 -30.48
N GLU A 422 -21.24 -9.47 -31.02
CA GLU A 422 -22.05 -8.41 -30.42
C GLU A 422 -23.51 -8.87 -30.25
N PRO A 423 -24.17 -8.59 -29.12
CA PRO A 423 -25.61 -8.76 -29.01
C PRO A 423 -26.33 -7.59 -29.71
N ALA A 424 -27.24 -7.95 -30.62
CA ALA A 424 -28.11 -7.04 -31.35
C ALA A 424 -29.02 -6.22 -30.41
N ALA A 425 -29.16 -4.94 -30.72
CA ALA A 425 -30.07 -4.03 -30.04
C ALA A 425 -31.54 -4.44 -30.23
N ALA A 426 -32.33 -4.41 -29.15
CA ALA A 426 -33.77 -4.55 -29.21
C ALA A 426 -34.42 -3.27 -29.77
N PRO A 427 -35.46 -3.37 -30.63
CA PRO A 427 -36.16 -2.21 -31.14
C PRO A 427 -37.10 -1.60 -30.08
N GLN A 428 -37.28 -0.28 -30.21
CA GLN A 428 -38.10 0.60 -29.36
C GLN A 428 -39.60 0.28 -29.42
#